data_AF-A0A924EGY7-F1
#
_entry.id   AF-A0A924EGY7-F1
#
_cell.length_a   1.000
_cell.length_b   1.000
_cell.length_c   1.000
_cell.angle_alpha   90.00
_cell.angle_beta   90.00
_cell.angle_gamma   90.00
#
_symmetry.space_group_name_H-M   'P 1'
#
loop_
_entity.id
_entity.type
_entity.pdbx_description
1 polymer ?
#
loop_
_entity_poly.entity_id
_entity_poly.type
_entity_poly.pdbx_seq_one_letter_code
_entity_poly.pdbx_strand_id
1 'polypeptide(L)' 'ENGIRLTFADQGPGITNIALAMKDGYSTGKSLGLGLPGTKRLVSEFDLKCEVGKGTTVTIIKWKNG' A
#
# COMPACT_ATOMS: atom_id res chain seq x y z
N GLU A 1 16.13 -1.23 17.23
CA GLU A 1 15.36 -2.47 16.96
C GLU A 1 15.68 -2.98 15.56
N ASN A 2 15.51 -4.27 15.29
CA ASN A 2 15.76 -4.87 13.98
C ASN A 2 14.44 -5.11 13.25
N GLY A 3 14.40 -4.81 11.95
CA GLY A 3 13.23 -5.00 11.10
C GLY A 3 13.61 -5.05 9.64
N ILE A 4 12.60 -5.23 8.80
CA ILE A 4 12.74 -5.21 7.34
C ILE A 4 11.91 -4.06 6.79
N ARG A 5 12.53 -3.23 5.97
CA ARG A 5 11.86 -2.21 5.16
C ARG A 5 11.79 -2.68 3.71
N LEU A 6 10.60 -2.64 3.13
CA LEU A 6 10.37 -2.94 1.71
C LEU A 6 9.76 -1.71 1.04
N THR A 7 10.25 -1.38 -0.16
CA THR A 7 9.70 -0.30 -0.97
C THR A 7 9.30 -0.87 -2.32
N PHE A 8 8.05 -0.64 -2.71
CA PHE A 8 7.47 -1.05 -3.98
C PHE A 8 7.13 0.22 -4.75
N ALA A 9 7.70 0.39 -5.94
CA ALA A 9 7.51 1.58 -6.75
C ALA A 9 7.19 1.20 -8.19
N ASP A 10 6.25 1.92 -8.79
CA ASP A 10 5.86 1.82 -10.19
C ASP A 10 5.76 3.21 -10.84
N GLN A 11 5.65 3.23 -12.17
CA GLN A 11 5.43 4.42 -13.00
C GLN A 11 4.07 4.32 -13.72
N GLY A 12 3.08 3.73 -13.05
CA GLY A 12 1.74 3.52 -13.59
C GLY A 12 0.85 4.78 -13.54
N PRO A 13 -0.46 4.64 -13.76
CA PRO A 13 -1.40 5.76 -13.75
C PRO A 13 -1.63 6.36 -12.35
N GLY A 14 -1.12 5.73 -11.29
CA GLY A 14 -1.42 6.09 -9.91
C GLY A 14 -2.84 5.71 -9.48
N ILE A 15 -3.23 6.18 -8.31
CA ILE A 15 -4.48 5.90 -7.61
C ILE A 15 -5.22 7.23 -7.41
N THR A 16 -6.35 7.39 -8.10
CA THR A 16 -7.13 8.64 -8.09
C THR A 16 -7.74 8.96 -6.72
N ASN A 17 -8.16 7.95 -5.96
CA ASN A 17 -8.74 8.11 -4.64
C ASN A 17 -8.13 7.10 -3.66
N ILE A 18 -7.09 7.54 -2.95
CA ILE A 18 -6.36 6.71 -1.98
C ILE A 18 -7.29 6.24 -0.85
N ALA A 19 -8.16 7.12 -0.33
CA ALA A 19 -9.06 6.77 0.76
C ALA A 19 -10.00 5.61 0.36
N LEU A 20 -10.49 5.62 -0.88
CA LEU A 20 -11.33 4.55 -1.41
C LEU A 20 -10.53 3.26 -1.65
N ALA A 21 -9.30 3.37 -2.17
CA ALA A 21 -8.40 2.23 -2.37
C ALA A 21 -7.98 1.54 -1.05
N MET A 22 -8.03 2.28 0.06
CA MET A 22 -7.77 1.77 1.41
C MET A 22 -9.02 1.15 2.08
N LYS A 23 -10.16 1.07 1.39
CA LYS A 23 -11.38 0.45 1.91
C LYS A 23 -11.42 -1.04 1.57
N ASP A 24 -11.69 -1.89 2.57
CA ASP A 24 -11.89 -3.32 2.33
C ASP A 24 -13.00 -3.57 1.30
N GLY A 25 -12.77 -4.51 0.40
CA GLY A 25 -13.72 -4.90 -0.64
C GLY A 25 -13.72 -4.00 -1.88
N TYR A 26 -13.01 -2.87 -1.87
CA TYR A 26 -12.94 -1.99 -3.05
C TYR A 26 -11.82 -2.43 -4.00
N SER A 27 -12.14 -2.53 -5.29
CA SER A 27 -11.23 -2.99 -6.32
C SER A 27 -11.63 -2.48 -7.70
N THR A 28 -10.67 -2.01 -8.48
CA THR A 28 -10.84 -1.65 -9.89
C THR A 28 -10.38 -2.77 -10.84
N GLY A 29 -9.69 -3.79 -10.31
CA GLY A 29 -9.06 -4.88 -11.07
C GLY A 29 -9.72 -6.25 -10.89
N LYS A 30 -11.01 -6.31 -10.49
CA LYS A 30 -11.76 -7.56 -10.21
C LYS A 30 -11.17 -8.47 -9.11
N SER A 31 -10.23 -7.97 -8.31
CA SER A 31 -9.76 -8.63 -7.08
C SER A 31 -10.74 -8.43 -5.92
N LEU A 32 -10.51 -9.14 -4.79
CA LEU A 32 -11.27 -8.98 -3.55
C LEU A 32 -11.13 -7.60 -2.87
N GLY A 33 -10.17 -6.76 -3.28
CA GLY A 33 -9.98 -5.44 -2.66
C GLY A 33 -9.44 -5.49 -1.22
N LEU A 34 -8.67 -6.52 -0.88
CA LEU A 34 -8.11 -6.74 0.46
C LEU A 34 -6.59 -6.48 0.56
N GLY A 35 -5.94 -6.14 -0.56
CA GLY A 35 -4.48 -5.98 -0.65
C GLY A 35 -3.96 -4.84 0.23
N LEU A 36 -4.14 -3.59 -0.20
CA LEU A 36 -3.68 -2.40 0.54
C LEU A 36 -4.20 -2.33 2.00
N PRO A 37 -5.50 -2.50 2.29
CA PRO A 37 -5.98 -2.46 3.67
C PRO A 37 -5.43 -3.63 4.50
N GLY A 38 -5.27 -4.81 3.91
CA GLY A 38 -4.66 -5.98 4.55
C GLY A 38 -3.19 -5.74 4.89
N THR A 39 -2.41 -5.23 3.94
CA THR A 39 -0.99 -4.90 4.16
C THR A 39 -0.83 -3.92 5.32
N LYS A 40 -1.61 -2.82 5.35
CA LYS A 40 -1.56 -1.84 6.44
C LYS A 40 -1.83 -2.45 7.83
N ARG A 41 -2.66 -3.50 7.92
CA ARG A 41 -2.93 -4.22 9.18
C ARG A 41 -1.80 -5.16 9.61
N LEU A 42 -1.04 -5.70 8.66
CA LEU A 42 -0.03 -6.74 8.92
C LEU A 42 1.35 -6.19 9.29
N VAL A 43 1.66 -4.98 8.82
CA VAL A 43 2.96 -4.33 8.98
C VAL A 43 2.94 -3.37 10.16
N SER A 44 4.13 -3.05 10.68
CA SER A 44 4.26 -2.13 11.81
C SER A 44 4.12 -0.68 11.33
N GLU A 45 4.64 -0.36 10.14
CA GLU A 45 4.51 0.97 9.52
C GLU A 45 4.14 0.83 8.03
N PHE A 46 3.29 1.74 7.57
CA PHE A 46 2.77 1.76 6.20
C PHE A 46 2.73 3.20 5.69
N ASP A 47 3.45 3.46 4.60
CA ASP A 47 3.43 4.73 3.86
C ASP A 47 3.05 4.47 2.40
N LEU A 48 2.16 5.30 1.87
CA LEU A 48 1.69 5.23 0.49
C LEU A 48 1.76 6.63 -0.10
N LYS A 49 2.65 6.80 -1.08
CA LYS A 49 2.80 8.01 -1.88
C LYS A 49 2.36 7.71 -3.28
N CYS A 50 1.52 8.57 -3.83
CA CYS A 50 0.96 8.34 -5.15
C CYS A 50 0.68 9.70 -5.79
N GLU A 51 0.98 9.79 -7.08
CA GLU A 51 0.56 10.91 -7.90
C GLU A 51 -0.07 10.39 -9.19
N VAL A 52 -1.27 10.88 -9.50
CA VAL A 52 -2.01 10.48 -10.70
C VAL A 52 -1.19 10.82 -11.94
N GLY A 53 -0.99 9.84 -12.80
CA GLY A 53 -0.17 9.95 -14.02
C GLY A 53 1.34 9.81 -13.81
N LYS A 54 1.83 9.69 -12.56
CA LYS A 54 3.26 9.46 -12.29
C LYS A 54 3.56 8.12 -11.61
N GLY A 55 2.57 7.50 -10.98
CA GLY A 55 2.68 6.16 -10.39
C GLY A 55 2.54 6.16 -8.88
N THR A 56 2.89 5.02 -8.30
CA THR A 56 2.67 4.73 -6.88
C THR A 56 3.95 4.23 -6.22
N THR A 57 4.17 4.61 -4.97
CA THR A 57 5.21 4.09 -4.10
C THR A 57 4.61 3.69 -2.76
N VAL A 58 4.75 2.42 -2.40
CA VAL A 58 4.38 1.88 -1.08
C VAL A 58 5.65 1.53 -0.32
N THR A 59 5.81 2.07 0.88
CA THR A 59 6.86 1.68 1.81
C THR A 59 6.22 0.99 3.02
N ILE A 60 6.74 -0.18 3.39
CA ILE A 60 6.33 -0.87 4.62
C ILE A 60 7.53 -1.19 5.49
N ILE A 61 7.31 -1.23 6.80
CA ILE A 61 8.28 -1.71 7.78
C ILE A 61 7.61 -2.75 8.65
N LYS A 62 8.27 -3.90 8.83
CA LYS A 62 7.90 -4.90 9.84
C LYS A 62 9.05 -5.06 10.83
N TRP A 63 8.78 -4.76 12.09
CA TRP A 63 9.73 -4.97 13.18
C TRP A 63 9.70 -6.44 13.62
N LYS A 64 10.86 -6.99 14.01
CA LYS A 64 10.98 -8.39 14.42
C LYS A 64 10.06 -8.75 15.61
N ASN A 65 9.84 -7.79 16.51
CA ASN A 65 9.14 -7.99 17.78
C ASN A 65 7.90 -7.08 17.95
N GLY A 66 7.33 -6.57 16.84
CA GLY A 66 6.12 -5.74 16.84
C GLY A 66 5.17 -6.08 15.70
#